data_AF-A0A950U1T5-F1
#
_entry.id   AF-A0A950U1T5-F1
#
_cell.length_a   1.000
_cell.length_b   1.000
_cell.length_c   1.000
_cell.angle_alpha   90.00
_cell.angle_beta   90.00
_cell.angle_gamma   90.00
#
_symmetry.space_group_name_H-M   'P 1'
#
loop_
_entity.id
_entity.type
_entity.pdbx_description
1 polymer ?
#
loop_
_entity_poly.entity_id
_entity_poly.type
_entity_poly.pdbx_seq_one_letter_code
_entity_poly.pdbx_strand_id
1 'polypeptide(L)'
;MTISLTPEQQAWINARVARGDFASAEEAARQLIDERIAERALEEQDDLAWAKPHVDEALAEVARGDVISREEHRARNAARLAALKE
;
A
#
# COMPACT_ATOMS: atom_id res chain seq x y z
N MET A 1 19.53 -0.16 -25.39
CA MET A 1 18.28 0.63 -25.33
C MET A 1 18.67 2.04 -24.93
N THR A 2 18.18 3.06 -25.61
CA THR A 2 18.45 4.46 -25.27
C THR A 2 17.17 5.07 -24.74
N ILE A 3 17.21 5.56 -23.50
CA ILE A 3 16.09 6.24 -22.84
C ILE A 3 16.52 7.68 -22.58
N SER A 4 15.70 8.62 -23.02
CA SER A 4 15.95 10.05 -22.80
C SER A 4 15.29 10.48 -21.50
N LEU A 5 16.08 10.94 -20.54
CA LEU A 5 15.59 11.52 -19.31
C LEU A 5 15.15 12.97 -19.54
N THR A 6 14.17 13.44 -18.76
CA THR A 6 13.91 14.87 -18.68
C THR A 6 15.11 15.59 -18.06
N PRO A 7 15.32 16.90 -18.33
CA PRO A 7 16.41 17.65 -17.71
C PRO A 7 16.40 17.58 -16.18
N GLU A 8 15.21 17.58 -15.58
CA GLU A 8 15.02 17.49 -14.13
C GLU A 8 15.42 16.11 -13.59
N GLN A 9 15.01 15.03 -14.26
CA GLN A 9 15.42 13.66 -13.90
C GLN A 9 16.94 13.50 -13.99
N GLN A 10 17.55 14.01 -15.06
CA GLN A 10 18.99 13.95 -15.24
C GLN A 10 19.73 14.73 -14.14
N ALA A 11 19.27 15.94 -13.81
CA ALA A 11 19.86 16.76 -12.76
C ALA A 11 19.75 16.07 -11.39
N TRP A 12 18.60 15.47 -11.09
CA TRP A 12 18.37 14.74 -9.85
C TRP A 12 19.27 13.50 -9.73
N ILE A 13 19.39 12.70 -10.79
CA ILE A 13 20.27 11.51 -10.81
C ILE A 13 21.73 11.93 -10.64
N ASN A 14 22.17 12.96 -11.37
CA ASN A 14 23.55 13.45 -11.27
C ASN A 14 23.88 13.94 -9.85
N ALA A 15 22.94 14.60 -9.18
CA ALA A 15 23.11 15.03 -7.80
C ALA A 15 23.26 13.83 -6.83
N ARG A 16 22.52 12.74 -7.06
CA ARG A 16 22.61 11.50 -6.26
C ARG A 16 23.94 10.79 -6.47
N VAL A 17 24.40 10.68 -7.72
CA VAL A 17 25.73 10.13 -8.06
C VAL A 17 26.84 10.96 -7.41
N ALA A 18 26.75 12.30 -7.47
CA ALA A 18 27.75 13.18 -6.86
C ALA A 18 27.84 13.04 -5.33
N ARG A 19 26.75 12.64 -4.67
CA ARG A 19 26.74 12.31 -3.23
C ARG A 19 27.25 10.91 -2.91
N GLY A 20 27.45 10.07 -3.92
CA GLY A 20 27.83 8.66 -3.75
C GLY A 20 26.65 7.74 -3.48
N ASP A 21 25.41 8.19 -3.70
CA ASP A 21 24.22 7.33 -3.54
C ASP A 21 24.17 6.23 -4.61
N PHE A 22 24.80 6.46 -5.77
CA PHE A 22 24.94 5.51 -6.88
C PHE A 22 26.33 5.63 -7.53
N ALA A 23 26.88 4.56 -8.10
CA ALA A 23 28.19 4.61 -8.76
C ALA A 23 28.13 5.23 -10.17
N SER A 24 26.99 5.16 -10.85
CA SER A 24 26.76 5.87 -12.11
C SER A 24 25.30 6.24 -12.34
N ALA A 25 25.06 7.14 -13.31
CA ALA A 25 23.71 7.49 -13.72
C ALA A 25 22.95 6.29 -14.35
N GLU A 26 23.65 5.39 -15.05
CA GLU A 26 23.01 4.19 -15.62
C GLU A 26 22.69 3.13 -14.55
N GLU A 27 23.51 3.04 -13.49
CA GLU A 27 23.17 2.21 -12.34
C GLU A 27 21.95 2.75 -11.61
N ALA A 28 21.92 4.06 -11.33
CA ALA A 28 20.78 4.72 -10.72
C ALA A 28 19.48 4.48 -11.52
N ALA A 29 19.55 4.65 -12.85
CA ALA A 29 18.39 4.43 -13.72
C ALA A 29 17.90 2.97 -13.68
N ARG A 30 18.81 1.99 -13.73
CA ARG A 30 18.43 0.57 -13.64
C ARG A 30 17.79 0.24 -12.31
N GLN A 31 18.42 0.65 -11.21
CA GLN A 31 17.89 0.37 -9.87
C GLN A 31 16.50 0.98 -9.67
N LEU A 32 16.28 2.24 -10.06
CA LEU A 32 14.97 2.89 -9.92
C LEU A 32 13.88 2.21 -10.77
N ILE A 33 14.24 1.68 -11.94
CA ILE A 33 13.32 0.92 -12.79
C ILE A 33 12.99 -0.42 -12.12
N ASP A 34 14.00 -1.15 -11.62
CA ASP A 34 13.82 -2.42 -10.94
C ASP A 34 12.95 -2.27 -9.67
N GLU A 35 13.18 -1.21 -8.89
CA GLU A 35 12.37 -0.85 -7.74
C GLU A 35 10.91 -0.60 -8.13
N ARG A 36 10.66 0.15 -9.22
CA ARG A 36 9.28 0.40 -9.67
C ARG A 36 8.60 -0.87 -10.19
N ILE A 37 9.33 -1.75 -10.86
CA ILE A 37 8.81 -3.06 -11.30
C ILE A 37 8.41 -3.90 -10.08
N ALA A 38 9.25 -3.96 -9.05
CA ALA A 38 8.97 -4.70 -7.83
C ALA A 38 7.76 -4.12 -7.08
N GLU A 39 7.66 -2.79 -6.96
CA GLU A 39 6.52 -2.12 -6.33
C GLU A 39 5.22 -2.42 -7.08
N ARG A 40 5.22 -2.34 -8.41
CA ARG A 40 4.06 -2.72 -9.24
C ARG A 40 3.65 -4.18 -9.05
N ALA A 41 4.63 -5.09 -8.99
CA ALA A 41 4.33 -6.51 -8.77
C ALA A 41 3.70 -6.76 -7.39
N LEU A 42 4.04 -5.96 -6.37
CA LEU A 42 3.40 -6.00 -5.06
C LEU A 42 2.00 -5.38 -5.09
N GLU A 43 1.82 -4.22 -5.74
CA GLU A 43 0.50 -3.60 -5.95
C GLU A 43 -0.48 -4.55 -6.67
N GLU A 44 0.00 -5.28 -7.68
CA GLU A 44 -0.79 -6.26 -8.44
C GLU A 44 -1.12 -7.52 -7.62
N GLN A 45 -0.31 -7.86 -6.63
CA GLN A 45 -0.54 -8.99 -5.73
C GLN A 45 -1.38 -8.61 -4.50
N ASP A 46 -1.41 -7.32 -4.13
CA ASP A 46 -2.24 -6.77 -3.06
C ASP A 46 -3.58 -6.23 -3.60
N ASP A 47 -4.25 -7.04 -4.41
CA ASP A 47 -5.55 -6.74 -5.00
C ASP A 47 -6.72 -6.79 -3.99
N LEU A 48 -6.39 -7.03 -2.71
CA LEU A 48 -7.32 -7.25 -1.61
C LEU A 48 -8.37 -8.34 -1.91
N ALA A 49 -8.07 -9.31 -2.77
CA ALA A 49 -9.01 -10.39 -3.11
C ALA A 49 -9.45 -11.19 -1.89
N TRP A 50 -8.58 -11.30 -0.87
CA TRP A 50 -8.90 -11.91 0.42
C TRP A 50 -10.07 -11.21 1.14
N ALA A 51 -10.26 -9.90 0.92
CA ALA A 51 -11.29 -9.12 1.59
C ALA A 51 -12.67 -9.28 0.94
N LYS A 52 -12.73 -9.65 -0.35
CA LYS A 52 -13.98 -9.80 -1.10
C LYS A 52 -15.05 -10.66 -0.40
N PRO A 53 -14.76 -11.89 0.06
CA PRO A 53 -15.78 -12.69 0.74
C PRO A 53 -16.34 -12.01 2.00
N HIS A 54 -15.52 -11.30 2.77
CA HIS A 54 -15.95 -10.57 3.96
C HIS A 54 -16.83 -9.35 3.61
N VAL A 55 -16.52 -8.65 2.52
CA VAL A 55 -17.35 -7.55 2.02
C VAL A 55 -18.70 -8.07 1.53
N ASP A 56 -18.70 -9.18 0.78
CA ASP A 56 -19.93 -9.80 0.28
C ASP A 56 -20.83 -10.26 1.44
N GLU A 57 -20.25 -10.84 2.49
CA GLU A 57 -20.96 -11.21 3.72
C GLU A 57 -21.57 -9.98 4.42
N ALA A 58 -20.77 -8.92 4.63
CA ALA A 58 -21.24 -7.71 5.28
C ALA A 58 -22.36 -7.02 4.48
N LEU A 59 -22.28 -7.00 3.15
CA LEU A 59 -23.36 -6.48 2.29
C LEU A 59 -24.65 -7.30 2.44
N ALA A 60 -24.54 -8.63 2.59
CA ALA A 60 -25.69 -9.48 2.82
C ALA A 60 -26.33 -9.26 4.21
N GLU A 61 -25.53 -9.03 5.25
CA GLU A 61 -26.01 -8.62 6.58
C GLU A 61 -26.77 -7.29 6.53
N VAL A 62 -26.20 -6.29 5.85
CA VAL A 62 -26.86 -4.99 5.63
C VAL A 62 -28.21 -5.17 4.93
N ALA A 63 -28.26 -6.01 3.88
CA ALA A 63 -29.49 -6.27 3.14
C ALA A 63 -30.59 -6.94 3.99
N ARG A 64 -30.20 -7.77 4.97
CA ARG A 64 -31.13 -8.40 5.93
C ARG A 64 -31.53 -7.47 7.07
N GLY A 65 -30.86 -6.32 7.22
CA GLY A 65 -31.02 -5.43 8.37
C GLY A 65 -30.29 -5.92 9.61
N ASP A 66 -29.36 -6.88 9.47
CA ASP A 66 -28.52 -7.41 10.54
C ASP A 66 -27.39 -6.43 10.87
N VAL A 67 -27.76 -5.21 11.27
CA VAL A 67 -26.84 -4.11 11.57
C VAL A 67 -27.05 -3.60 12.98
N ILE A 68 -26.00 -3.04 13.57
CA ILE A 68 -26.07 -2.38 14.87
C ILE A 68 -25.69 -0.91 14.74
N SER A 69 -26.16 -0.08 15.66
CA SER A 69 -25.72 1.31 15.71
C SER A 69 -24.24 1.41 16.09
N ARG A 70 -23.63 2.53 15.71
CA ARG A 70 -22.24 2.83 16.09
C ARG A 70 -22.08 2.92 17.60
N GLU A 71 -23.06 3.49 18.30
CA GLU A 71 -23.08 3.59 19.76
C GLU A 71 -23.06 2.19 20.39
N GLU A 72 -23.90 1.28 19.90
CA GLU A 72 -23.95 -0.09 20.38
C GLU A 72 -22.65 -0.86 20.09
N HIS A 73 -22.10 -0.73 18.87
CA HIS A 73 -20.83 -1.36 18.51
C HIS A 73 -19.69 -0.93 19.45
N ARG A 74 -19.62 0.37 19.77
CA ARG A 74 -18.63 0.92 20.72
C ARG A 74 -18.79 0.36 22.13
N ALA A 75 -20.03 0.31 22.63
CA ALA A 75 -20.31 -0.25 23.96
C ALA A 75 -19.90 -1.73 24.04
N ARG A 76 -20.24 -2.53 23.02
CA ARG A 76 -19.86 -3.95 22.94
C ARG A 76 -18.34 -4.14 22.96
N ASN A 77 -17.58 -3.34 22.18
CA ASN A 77 -16.12 -3.46 22.16
C ASN A 77 -15.47 -3.02 23.49
N ALA A 78 -16.00 -1.97 24.14
CA ALA A 78 -15.51 -1.54 25.45
C ALA A 78 -15.72 -2.63 26.52
N ALA A 79 -16.90 -3.27 26.54
CA ALA A 79 -17.19 -4.37 27.46
C ALA A 79 -16.26 -5.57 27.24
N ARG A 80 -16.03 -5.97 25.98
CA ARG A 80 -15.09 -7.06 25.65
C ARG A 80 -13.66 -6.74 26.08
N LEU A 81 -13.20 -5.51 25.85
CA LEU A 81 -11.87 -5.08 26.26
C LEU A 81 -11.71 -5.06 27.78
N ALA A 82 -12.74 -4.66 28.53
CA ALA A 82 -12.73 -4.69 29.99
C ALA A 82 -12.61 -6.12 30.51
N ALA A 83 -13.36 -7.07 29.95
CA ALA A 83 -13.34 -8.48 30.35
C ALA A 83 -12.00 -9.19 30.06
N LEU A 84 -11.15 -8.65 29.19
CA LEU A 84 -9.80 -9.18 28.93
C LEU A 84 -8.74 -8.66 29.90
N LYS A 85 -9.06 -7.66 30.72
CA LYS A 85 -8.14 -7.02 31.67
C LYS A 85 -8.31 -7.51 33.12
N GLU A 86 -9.28 -8.39 33.35
CA GLU A 86 -9.51 -9.11 34.61
C GLU A 86 -8.77 -10.44 34.61
#